data_AF-A0A1W6B2M6-F1
#
_entry.id   AF-A0A1W6B2M6-F1
#
_cell.length_a   1.000
_cell.length_b   1.000
_cell.length_c   1.000
_cell.angle_alpha   90.00
_cell.angle_beta   90.00
_cell.angle_gamma   90.00
#
_symmetry.space_group_name_H-M   'P 1'
#
loop_
_entity.id
_entity.type
_entity.pdbx_description
1 polymer ?
#
loop_
_entity_poly.entity_id
_entity_poly.type
_entity_poly.pdbx_seq_one_letter_code
_entity_poly.pdbx_strand_id
1 'polypeptide(L)' 'MPSGDLLQRRLATQSSRTHNETYQFAKEISGQPFSLSDMYAFQNQLLDMSNASWASSQYTQFKFGIRKAIIDAIN' A
#
# COMPACT_ATOMS: atom_id res chain seq x y z
N MET A 1 -21.00 -0.04 -4.30
CA MET A 1 -20.85 1.41 -4.50
C MET A 1 -19.40 1.71 -4.86
N PRO A 2 -19.09 2.28 -6.04
CA PRO A 2 -17.76 2.84 -6.27
C PRO A 2 -17.73 4.17 -5.51
N SER A 3 -17.02 4.20 -4.38
CA SER A 3 -16.72 5.42 -3.65
C SER A 3 -16.04 6.42 -4.58
N GLY A 4 -16.62 7.62 -4.74
CA GLY A 4 -16.08 8.73 -5.55
C GLY A 4 -14.77 9.33 -5.02
N ASP A 5 -14.00 8.56 -4.25
CA ASP A 5 -12.78 8.99 -3.61
C ASP A 5 -11.57 8.62 -4.47
N LEU A 6 -11.14 9.58 -5.29
CA LEU A 6 -10.02 9.42 -6.23
C LEU A 6 -8.70 9.12 -5.51
N LEU A 7 -8.50 9.64 -4.30
CA LEU A 7 -7.28 9.40 -3.51
C LEU A 7 -7.28 7.98 -2.95
N GLN A 8 -8.39 7.53 -2.38
CA GLN A 8 -8.52 6.14 -1.92
C GLN A 8 -8.32 5.15 -3.08
N ARG A 9 -8.88 5.45 -4.25
CA ARG A 9 -8.71 4.63 -5.45
C ARG A 9 -7.26 4.56 -5.89
N ARG A 10 -6.56 5.71 -5.95
CA ARG A 10 -5.12 5.75 -6.30
C ARG A 10 -4.27 4.98 -5.31
N LEU A 11 -4.51 5.13 -4.01
CA LEU A 11 -3.79 4.39 -2.96
C LEU A 11 -4.04 2.88 -3.07
N ALA A 12 -5.28 2.47 -3.32
CA ALA A 12 -5.62 1.05 -3.55
C ALA A 12 -4.93 0.50 -4.80
N THR A 13 -4.97 1.23 -5.92
CA THR A 13 -4.27 0.84 -7.16
C THR A 13 -2.76 0.70 -6.94
N GLN A 14 -2.14 1.67 -6.25
CA GLN A 14 -0.71 1.61 -5.96
C GLN A 14 -0.38 0.43 -5.06
N SER A 15 -1.16 0.19 -4.00
CA SER A 15 -0.97 -0.95 -3.11
C SER A 15 -1.10 -2.29 -3.84
N SER A 16 -2.11 -2.46 -4.70
CA SER A 16 -2.25 -3.68 -5.50
C SER A 16 -1.10 -3.87 -6.48
N ARG A 17 -0.61 -2.77 -7.07
CA ARG A 17 0.54 -2.80 -7.97
C ARG A 17 1.81 -3.24 -7.25
N THR A 18 2.15 -2.61 -6.12
CA THR A 18 3.37 -2.96 -5.36
C THR A 18 3.31 -4.38 -4.81
N HIS A 19 2.14 -4.87 -4.38
CA HIS A 19 1.99 -6.27 -3.98
C HIS A 19 2.28 -7.24 -5.13
N ASN A 20 1.78 -6.94 -6.33
CA ASN A 20 2.02 -7.76 -7.50
C ASN A 20 3.51 -7.72 -7.91
N GLU A 21 4.12 -6.53 -7.96
CA GLU A 21 5.54 -6.37 -8.28
C GLU A 21 6.44 -7.14 -7.30
N THR A 22 6.21 -7.03 -5.98
CA THR A 22 6.93 -7.82 -4.97
C THR A 22 6.73 -9.33 -5.14
N TYR A 23 5.50 -9.76 -5.44
CA TYR A 23 5.20 -11.18 -5.67
C TYR A 23 5.90 -11.73 -6.92
N GLN A 24 5.87 -10.99 -8.03
CA GLN A 24 6.58 -11.40 -9.25
C GLN A 24 8.08 -11.43 -9.02
N PHE A 25 8.63 -10.43 -8.34
CA PHE A 25 10.05 -10.41 -7.99
C PHE A 25 10.43 -11.65 -7.18
N ALA A 26 9.67 -11.96 -6.12
CA ALA A 26 9.89 -13.16 -5.30
C ALA A 26 9.81 -14.46 -6.12
N LYS A 27 8.90 -14.52 -7.10
CA LYS A 27 8.76 -15.65 -8.02
C LYS A 27 9.94 -15.78 -8.98
N GLU A 28 10.45 -14.66 -9.51
CA GLU A 28 11.57 -14.62 -10.46
C GLU A 28 12.89 -15.05 -9.81
N ILE A 29 13.12 -14.66 -8.55
CA ILE A 29 14.34 -15.05 -7.81
C ILE A 29 14.24 -16.47 -7.22
N SER A 30 13.04 -17.02 -7.10
CA SER A 30 12.82 -18.36 -6.52
C SER A 30 13.47 -19.44 -7.40
N GLY A 31 14.44 -20.16 -6.85
CA GLY A 31 15.15 -21.24 -7.54
C GLY A 31 16.41 -20.80 -8.31
N GLN A 32 16.75 -19.51 -8.29
CA GLN A 32 18.03 -18.98 -8.78
C GLN A 32 19.04 -18.86 -7.62
N PRO A 33 20.36 -18.95 -7.86
CA PRO A 33 21.35 -18.57 -6.87
C PRO A 33 21.18 -17.09 -6.50
N PHE A 34 20.89 -16.81 -5.24
CA PHE A 34 20.61 -15.44 -4.79
C PHE A 34 21.88 -14.59 -4.77
N SER A 35 21.83 -13.41 -5.38
CA SER A 35 22.88 -12.40 -5.25
C SER A 35 22.56 -11.40 -4.13
N LEU A 36 23.59 -10.71 -3.61
CA LEU A 36 23.40 -9.62 -2.65
C LEU A 36 22.54 -8.50 -3.24
N SER A 37 22.64 -8.24 -4.55
CA SER A 37 21.78 -7.28 -5.26
C SER A 37 20.31 -7.68 -5.24
N ASP A 38 19.99 -8.98 -5.41
CA ASP A 38 18.61 -9.46 -5.38
C ASP A 38 17.99 -9.29 -4.00
N MET A 39 18.78 -9.49 -2.93
CA MET A 39 18.35 -9.24 -1.56
C MET A 39 17.97 -7.77 -1.34
N TYR A 40 18.82 -6.82 -1.76
CA TYR A 40 18.52 -5.39 -1.62
C TYR A 40 17.34 -4.96 -2.48
N ALA A 41 17.22 -5.49 -3.70
CA ALA A 41 16.07 -5.22 -4.56
C ALA A 41 14.77 -5.74 -3.93
N PHE A 42 14.78 -6.95 -3.38
CA PHE A 42 13.63 -7.50 -2.66
C PHE A 42 13.27 -6.67 -1.43
N GLN A 43 14.28 -6.27 -0.64
CA GLN A 43 14.08 -5.43 0.54
C GLN A 43 13.43 -4.09 0.18
N ASN A 44 13.88 -3.44 -0.89
CA ASN A 44 13.28 -2.20 -1.36
C ASN A 44 11.81 -2.39 -1.78
N GLN A 45 11.51 -3.48 -2.47
CA GLN A 45 10.12 -3.83 -2.85
C GLN A 45 9.22 -4.06 -1.62
N LEU A 46 9.74 -4.71 -0.59
CA LEU A 46 9.02 -4.87 0.69
C LEU A 46 8.77 -3.53 1.39
N LEU A 47 9.76 -2.63 1.38
CA LEU A 47 9.61 -1.28 1.95
C LEU A 47 8.55 -0.48 1.20
N ASP A 48 8.56 -0.51 -0.13
CA ASP A 48 7.56 0.17 -0.97
C ASP A 48 6.15 -0.37 -0.73
N MET A 49 6.00 -1.69 -0.61
CA MET A 49 4.74 -2.35 -0.26
C MET A 49 4.24 -1.94 1.14
N SER A 50 5.15 -1.88 2.12
CA SER A 50 4.86 -1.45 3.48
C SER A 50 4.39 0.01 3.51
N ASN A 51 5.12 0.90 2.82
CA ASN A 51 4.79 2.32 2.70
C ASN A 51 3.43 2.54 2.05
N ALA A 52 3.12 1.83 0.96
CA ALA A 52 1.84 1.92 0.27
C ALA A 52 0.67 1.50 1.19
N SER A 53 0.88 0.43 1.96
CA SER A 53 -0.11 -0.09 2.92
C SER A 53 -0.32 0.88 4.10
N TRP A 54 0.77 1.45 4.63
CA TRP A 54 0.72 2.46 5.69
C TRP A 54 -0.03 3.72 5.23
N ALA A 55 0.31 4.27 4.06
CA ALA A 55 -0.35 5.46 3.53
C ALA A 55 -1.87 5.25 3.31
N SER A 56 -2.26 4.08 2.82
CA SER A 56 -3.67 3.70 2.67
C SER A 56 -4.41 3.64 4.02
N SER A 57 -3.75 3.09 5.05
CA SER A 57 -4.29 3.03 6.42
C SER A 57 -4.45 4.42 7.04
N GLN A 58 -3.42 5.29 6.92
CA GLN A 58 -3.49 6.67 7.41
C GLN A 58 -4.62 7.47 6.75
N TYR A 59 -4.78 7.34 5.43
CA TYR A 59 -5.87 8.01 4.71
C TYR A 59 -7.25 7.53 5.17
N THR A 60 -7.38 6.24 5.44
CA THR A 60 -8.61 5.66 6.00
C THR A 60 -8.91 6.22 7.39
N GLN A 61 -7.91 6.26 8.28
CA GLN A 61 -8.03 6.85 9.61
C GLN A 61 -8.42 8.32 9.56
N PHE A 62 -7.79 9.09 8.67
CA PHE A 62 -8.12 10.50 8.45
C PHE A 62 -9.59 10.70 8.07
N LYS A 63 -10.11 9.91 7.12
CA LYS A 63 -11.53 9.96 6.73
C LYS A 63 -12.48 9.65 7.88
N PHE A 64 -12.15 8.66 8.70
CA PHE A 64 -12.94 8.34 9.88
C PHE A 64 -12.88 9.47 10.92
N GLY A 65 -11.70 10.04 11.15
CA GLY A 65 -11.50 11.16 12.08
C GLY A 65 -12.36 12.38 11.71
N ILE A 66 -12.35 12.78 10.43
CA ILE A 66 -13.20 13.89 9.96
C ILE A 66 -14.68 13.58 10.14
N ARG A 67 -15.13 12.39 9.74
CA ARG A 67 -16.54 11.99 9.88
C ARG A 67 -16.99 12.05 11.34
N LYS A 68 -16.14 11.57 12.25
CA LYS A 68 -16.40 11.62 13.68
C LYS A 68 -16.51 13.07 14.17
N ALA A 69 -15.54 13.92 13.82
CA ALA A 69 -15.53 15.32 14.24
C ALA A 69 -16.77 16.11 13.75
N ILE A 70 -17.26 15.82 12.54
CA ILE A 70 -18.50 16.43 12.02
C ILE A 70 -19.71 16.00 12.85
N ILE A 71 -19.82 14.71 13.18
CA ILE A 71 -20.92 14.20 14.02
C ILE A 71 -20.85 14.82 15.42
N ASP A 72 -19.66 14.86 16.01
CA ASP A 72 -19.42 15.44 17.34
C ASP A 72 -19.72 16.94 17.37
N ALA A 73 -19.61 17.67 16.25
CA ALA A 73 -19.92 19.09 16.16
C ALA A 73 -21.41 19.41 15.89
N ILE A 74 -22.18 18.43 15.41
CA ILE A 74 -23.63 18.56 15.14
C ILE A 74 -24.47 18.15 16.36
N ASN A 75 -23.95 17.26 17.21
CA ASN A 75 -24.56 16.88 18.49
C ASN A 75 -24.26 17.92 19.59
#